data_AF-T1BZJ3-F1
#
_entry.id   AF-T1BZJ3-F1
#
_cell.length_a   1.000
_cell.length_b   1.000
_cell.length_c   1.000
_cell.angle_alpha   90.00
_cell.angle_beta   90.00
_cell.angle_gamma   90.00
#
_symmetry.space_group_name_H-M   'P 1'
#
loop_
_entity.id
_entity.type
_entity.pdbx_description
1 polymer ?
#
loop_
_entity_poly.entity_id
_entity_poly.type
_entity_poly.pdbx_seq_one_letter_code
_entity_poly.pdbx_strand_id
1 'polypeptide(L)'
;MGHASPEAAEGGAIGLVEEGDMIDIDIPNRRISLRISDELLADRRAAMEAKGAGGWKPASRERPVSQALMAYAAMTTSADRGAVRDLSQLKR
;
A
#
# COMPACT_ATOMS: atom_id res chain seq x y z
N MET A 1 0.83 14.15 7.60
CA MET A 1 1.45 13.09 6.77
C MET A 1 0.34 12.40 5.98
N GLY A 2 0.47 12.24 4.66
CA GLY A 2 -0.56 11.65 3.79
C GLY A 2 0.02 11.31 2.41
N HIS A 3 -0.74 10.63 1.56
CA HIS A 3 -0.33 10.18 0.21
C HIS A 3 0.94 9.30 0.17
N ALA A 4 1.15 8.48 1.22
CA ALA A 4 2.24 7.51 1.23
C ALA A 4 2.09 6.58 0.02
N SER A 5 3.12 6.56 -0.84
CA SER A 5 3.13 5.86 -2.11
C SER A 5 4.44 5.06 -2.24
N PRO A 6 4.43 3.82 -2.75
CA PRO A 6 3.24 3.03 -3.10
C PRO A 6 2.34 2.78 -1.88
N GLU A 7 1.04 2.66 -2.11
CA GLU A 7 0.10 2.40 -1.02
C GLU A 7 0.15 0.93 -0.57
N ALA A 8 -0.47 0.61 0.57
CA ALA A 8 -0.48 -0.76 1.09
C ALA A 8 -1.08 -1.77 0.09
N ALA A 9 -2.12 -1.38 -0.64
CA ALA A 9 -2.77 -2.26 -1.63
C ALA A 9 -1.87 -2.55 -2.86
N GLU A 10 -0.89 -1.70 -3.13
CA GLU A 10 0.09 -1.84 -4.22
C GLU A 10 1.39 -2.53 -3.78
N GLY A 11 1.49 -2.99 -2.53
CA GLY A 11 2.72 -3.61 -2.03
C GLY A 11 3.71 -2.63 -1.39
N GLY A 12 3.26 -1.42 -1.07
CA GLY A 12 4.07 -0.42 -0.40
C GLY A 12 4.52 -0.84 1.00
N ALA A 13 5.66 -0.30 1.46
CA ALA A 13 6.23 -0.61 2.77
C ALA A 13 5.26 -0.29 3.93
N ILE A 14 4.36 0.69 3.75
CA ILE A 14 3.31 1.01 4.73
C ILE A 14 2.36 -0.15 5.01
N GLY A 15 2.21 -1.11 4.08
CA GLY A 15 1.43 -2.33 4.28
C GLY A 15 2.15 -3.42 5.11
N LEU A 16 3.42 -3.20 5.47
CA LEU A 16 4.25 -4.13 6.25
C LEU A 16 4.52 -3.65 7.68
N VAL A 17 3.95 -2.51 8.07
CA VAL A 17 4.03 -1.97 9.43
C VAL A 17 3.16 -2.83 10.34
N GLU A 18 3.72 -3.20 11.50
CA GLU A 18 3.03 -3.93 12.55
C GLU A 18 2.94 -3.08 13.82
N GLU A 19 2.00 -3.43 14.70
CA GLU A 19 1.81 -2.72 15.97
C GLU A 19 3.09 -2.78 16.82
N GLY A 20 3.49 -1.63 17.36
CA GLY A 20 4.71 -1.51 18.17
C GLY A 20 5.98 -1.20 17.39
N ASP A 21 5.95 -1.18 16.05
CA ASP A 21 7.08 -0.71 15.25
C ASP A 21 7.35 0.79 15.49
N MET A 22 8.63 1.16 15.53
CA MET A 22 9.02 2.55 15.67
C MET A 22 9.13 3.24 14.29
N ILE A 23 8.52 4.41 14.16
CA ILE A 23 8.60 5.24 12.94
C ILE A 23 9.37 6.52 13.26
N ASP A 24 10.48 6.72 12.56
CA ASP A 24 11.21 7.98 12.58
C ASP A 24 10.57 8.98 11.62
N ILE A 25 10.21 10.15 12.14
CA ILE A 25 9.70 11.27 11.35
C ILE A 25 10.64 12.46 11.56
N ASP A 26 11.34 12.83 10.49
CA ASP A 26 12.28 13.94 10.46
C ASP A 26 11.78 14.98 9.44
N ILE A 27 11.07 15.98 9.96
CA ILE A 27 10.46 17.04 9.14
C ILE A 27 11.53 17.93 8.47
N PRO A 28 12.59 18.40 9.18
CA PRO A 28 13.65 19.17 8.55
C PRO A 28 14.31 18.46 7.37
N ASN A 29 14.61 17.16 7.52
CA ASN A 29 15.24 16.38 6.46
C ASN A 29 14.24 15.70 5.50
N ARG A 30 12.94 15.97 5.65
CA ARG A 30 11.85 15.41 4.82
C ARG A 30 11.89 13.88 4.74
N ARG A 31 12.28 13.23 5.84
CA ARG A 31 12.47 11.78 5.91
C ARG A 31 11.43 11.14 6.83
N ILE A 32 10.91 10.01 6.37
CA ILE A 32 10.09 9.11 7.16
C ILE A 32 10.72 7.73 7.01
N SER A 33 10.97 7.02 8.09
CA SER A 33 11.61 5.70 8.03
C SER A 33 11.00 4.78 9.08
N LEU A 34 10.70 3.54 8.66
CA LEU A 34 10.34 2.47 9.57
C LEU A 34 11.61 1.92 10.19
N ARG A 35 11.75 1.96 11.52
CA ARG A 35 12.95 1.53 12.23
C ARG A 35 12.98 0.02 12.44
N ILE A 36 12.98 -0.71 11.35
CA ILE A 36 13.25 -2.14 11.34
C ILE A 36 14.44 -2.42 10.43
N SER A 37 15.06 -3.59 10.59
CA SER A 37 16.15 -3.98 9.71
C SER A 37 15.62 -4.37 8.33
N ASP A 38 16.48 -4.29 7.31
CA ASP A 38 16.11 -4.64 5.94
C ASP A 38 15.74 -6.13 5.84
N GLU A 39 16.35 -7.00 6.66
CA GLU A 39 16.03 -8.42 6.72
C GLU A 39 14.60 -8.63 7.23
N LEU A 40 14.22 -7.97 8.34
CA LEU A 40 12.86 -8.09 8.88
C LEU A 40 11.82 -7.55 7.89
N LEU A 41 12.12 -6.44 7.21
CA LEU A 41 11.24 -5.89 6.19
C LEU A 41 11.08 -6.85 5.00
N ALA A 42 12.18 -7.49 4.57
CA ALA A 42 12.16 -8.50 3.51
C ALA A 42 11.37 -9.75 3.90
N ASP A 43 11.52 -10.22 5.14
CA ASP A 43 10.77 -11.36 5.67
C ASP A 43 9.27 -11.08 5.71
N ARG A 44 8.86 -9.90 6.19
CA ARG A 44 7.45 -9.48 6.18
C ARG A 44 6.90 -9.36 4.76
N ARG A 45 7.69 -8.85 3.82
CA ARG A 45 7.32 -8.81 2.41
C ARG A 45 7.11 -10.22 1.86
N ALA A 46 8.04 -11.13 2.08
CA ALA A 46 7.93 -12.52 1.64
C ALA A 46 6.69 -13.20 2.25
N ALA A 47 6.41 -12.97 3.54
CA ALA A 47 5.21 -13.48 4.20
C ALA A 47 3.91 -12.90 3.61
N MET A 48 3.90 -11.64 3.17
CA MET A 48 2.76 -11.05 2.47
C MET A 48 2.58 -11.62 1.06
N GLU A 49 3.65 -11.79 0.29
CA GLU A 49 3.60 -12.40 -1.04
C GLU A 49 3.17 -13.87 -0.97
N ALA A 50 3.60 -14.61 0.06
CA ALA A 50 3.21 -16.00 0.29
C ALA A 50 1.70 -16.20 0.50
N LYS A 51 0.96 -15.14 0.88
CA LYS A 51 -0.51 -15.18 0.98
C LYS A 51 -1.20 -15.21 -0.40
N GLY A 52 -0.45 -15.08 -1.50
CA GLY A 52 -0.94 -15.20 -2.87
C GLY A 52 -2.11 -14.26 -3.14
N ALA A 53 -3.26 -14.81 -3.57
CA ALA A 53 -4.45 -14.03 -3.90
C ALA A 53 -5.04 -13.23 -2.71
N GLY A 54 -4.66 -13.56 -1.47
CA GLY A 54 -5.03 -12.82 -0.26
C GLY A 54 -3.98 -11.81 0.22
N GLY A 55 -2.79 -11.77 -0.38
CA GLY A 55 -1.75 -10.80 -0.08
C GLY A 55 -2.21 -9.38 -0.41
N TRP A 56 -1.76 -8.40 0.37
CA TRP A 56 -2.05 -6.96 0.18
C TRP A 56 -3.54 -6.59 0.21
N LYS A 57 -4.40 -7.51 0.65
CA LYS A 57 -5.84 -7.31 0.83
C LYS A 57 -6.19 -7.30 2.32
N PRO A 58 -7.24 -6.57 2.71
CA PRO A 58 -7.75 -6.61 4.07
C PRO A 58 -8.17 -8.02 4.47
N ALA A 59 -7.75 -8.49 5.64
CA ALA A 59 -8.02 -9.85 6.11
C ALA A 59 -9.51 -10.13 6.39
N SER A 60 -10.24 -9.15 6.90
CA SER A 60 -11.65 -9.32 7.32
C SER A 60 -12.44 -8.03 7.14
N ARG A 61 -12.68 -7.61 5.89
CA ARG A 61 -13.45 -6.41 5.58
C ARG A 61 -14.70 -6.73 4.77
N GLU A 62 -15.84 -6.71 5.44
CA GLU A 62 -17.16 -6.80 4.80
C GLU A 62 -17.69 -5.39 4.55
N ARG A 63 -17.72 -4.98 3.28
CA ARG A 63 -18.39 -3.74 2.86
C ARG A 63 -19.05 -3.90 1.49
N PRO A 64 -20.22 -3.29 1.26
CA PRO A 64 -20.74 -3.17 -0.10
C PRO A 64 -19.80 -2.26 -0.90
N VAL A 65 -19.36 -2.74 -2.06
CA VAL A 65 -18.59 -1.95 -3.02
C VAL A 65 -19.47 -1.70 -4.23
N SER A 66 -19.82 -0.44 -4.47
CA SER A 66 -20.64 -0.07 -5.63
C SER A 66 -19.86 -0.28 -6.93
N GLN A 67 -20.59 -0.43 -8.04
CA GLN A 67 -19.98 -0.52 -9.38
C GLN A 67 -19.08 0.69 -9.69
N ALA A 68 -19.49 1.89 -9.26
CA ALA A 68 -18.67 3.10 -9.41
C ALA A 68 -17.32 3.00 -8.69
N LEU A 69 -17.29 2.43 -7.47
CA LEU A 69 -16.06 2.25 -6.72
C LEU A 69 -15.18 1.14 -7.28
N MET A 70 -15.79 0.07 -7.82
CA MET A 70 -15.03 -0.96 -8.54
C MET A 70 -14.37 -0.38 -9.80
N ALA A 71 -15.11 0.42 -10.57
CA ALA A 71 -14.57 1.09 -11.76
C ALA A 71 -13.46 2.08 -11.39
N TYR A 72 -13.64 2.87 -10.33
CA TYR A 72 -12.60 3.78 -9.84
C TYR A 72 -11.31 3.03 -9.49
N ALA A 73 -11.41 1.97 -8.67
CA ALA A 73 -10.26 1.18 -8.26
C ALA A 73 -9.51 0.52 -9.43
N ALA A 74 -10.21 0.13 -10.50
CA ALA A 74 -9.61 -0.49 -11.67
C ALA A 74 -8.79 0.46 -12.56
N MET A 75 -8.93 1.77 -12.38
CA MET A 75 -8.32 2.77 -13.27
C MET A 75 -7.51 3.84 -12.54
N THR A 76 -7.65 3.98 -11.23
CA THR A 76 -6.91 5.00 -10.48
C THR A 76 -5.42 4.70 -10.51
N THR A 77 -4.61 5.75 -10.55
CA THR A 77 -3.16 5.67 -10.39
C THR A 77 -2.78 6.01 -8.95
N SER A 78 -1.52 5.73 -8.60
CA SER A 78 -0.97 6.04 -7.28
C SER A 78 -1.00 7.54 -6.98
N ALA A 79 -1.00 7.91 -5.70
CA ALA A 79 -1.20 9.28 -5.26
C ALA A 79 -0.02 10.20 -5.63
N ASP A 80 1.18 9.65 -5.80
CA ASP A 80 2.36 10.34 -6.33
C ASP A 80 2.16 10.85 -7.76
N ARG A 81 1.27 10.22 -8.54
CA ARG A 81 0.86 10.63 -9.89
C ARG A 81 -0.42 11.47 -9.91
N GLY A 82 -0.90 11.90 -8.75
CA GLY A 82 -2.11 12.73 -8.61
C GLY A 82 -3.42 11.94 -8.64
N ALA A 83 -3.38 10.61 -8.46
CA ALA A 83 -4.57 9.75 -8.43
C ALA A 83 -5.48 9.91 -9.66
N VAL A 84 -4.86 10.13 -10.83
CA VAL A 84 -5.58 10.30 -12.09
C VAL A 84 -6.09 8.97 -12.63
N ARG A 85 -7.11 9.03 -13.48
CA ARG A 85 -7.68 7.86 -14.14
C ARG A 85 -6.87 7.48 -15.38
N ASP A 86 -6.32 6.28 -15.40
CA ASP A 86 -5.61 5.69 -16.54
C ASP A 86 -6.43 4.56 -17.17
N LEU A 87 -6.95 4.81 -18.37
CA LEU A 87 -7.77 3.87 -19.14
C LEU A 87 -6.97 2.69 -19.71
N SER A 88 -5.64 2.80 -19.80
CA SER A 88 -4.79 1.71 -20.31
C SER A 88 -4.82 0.48 -19.38
N GLN A 89 -5.11 0.68 -18.09
CA GLN A 89 -5.21 -0.39 -17.09
C GLN A 89 -6.35 -1.38 -17.35
N LEU A 90 -7.40 -0.97 -18.08
CA LEU A 90 -8.53 -1.85 -18.44
C LEU A 90 -8.21 -2.83 -19.56
N LYS A 91 -7.10 -2.64 -20.28
CA LYS A 91 -6.71 -3.50 -21.42
C LYS A 91 -5.78 -4.65 -21.02
N ARG A 92 -5.53 -4.83 -19.72
CA ARG A 92 -4.66 -5.87 -19.15
C ARG A 92 -5.41 -7.16 -18.83
#